data_AF-A0A9E3ENI7-F1
#
_entry.id   AF-A0A9E3ENI7-F1
#
_cell.length_a   1.000
_cell.length_b   1.000
_cell.length_c   1.000
_cell.angle_alpha   90.00
_cell.angle_beta   90.00
_cell.angle_gamma   90.00
#
_symmetry.space_group_name_H-M   'P 1'
#
loop_
_entity.id
_entity.type
_entity.pdbx_description
1 polymer ?
#
loop_
_entity_poly.entity_id
_entity_poly.type
_entity_poly.pdbx_seq_one_letter_code
_entity_poly.pdbx_strand_id
1 'polypeptide(L)'
;IWAVVVTILIGIGVGICLVLRRFRLSRILVIIETGALIGTWGLAQLPYIVPPSLTVTGAASPPLTLLELFICALVGMSMLIPALWFLFHVFKGLNVVPPVREKEVRDV
;
A
#
# COMPACT_ATOMS: atom_id res chain seq x y z
N ILE A 1 -17.24 -1.36 -13.50
CA ILE A 1 -17.89 -0.06 -13.21
C ILE A 1 -18.08 0.13 -11.70
N TRP A 2 -18.78 -0.76 -10.99
CA TRP A 2 -19.03 -0.61 -9.54
C TRP A 2 -17.74 -0.47 -8.69
N ALA A 3 -16.66 -1.19 -9.02
CA ALA A 3 -15.38 -1.07 -8.29
C ALA A 3 -14.72 0.32 -8.43
N VAL A 4 -14.87 0.95 -9.61
CA VAL A 4 -14.40 2.33 -9.85
C VAL A 4 -15.21 3.29 -8.98
N VAL A 5 -16.53 3.11 -8.91
CA VAL A 5 -17.41 3.94 -8.07
C VAL A 5 -17.00 3.81 -6.60
N VAL A 6 -16.77 2.60 -6.10
CA VAL A 6 -16.30 2.38 -4.72
C VAL A 6 -14.96 3.09 -4.47
N THR A 7 -14.02 2.98 -5.41
CA THR A 7 -12.70 3.64 -5.28
C THR A 7 -12.83 5.16 -5.24
N ILE A 8 -13.67 5.75 -6.11
CA ILE A 8 -13.95 7.19 -6.11
C ILE A 8 -14.58 7.63 -4.78
N LEU A 9 -15.53 6.86 -4.25
CA LEU A 9 -16.16 7.17 -2.97
C LEU A 9 -15.15 7.18 -1.81
N ILE A 10 -14.20 6.24 -1.81
CA ILE A 10 -13.11 6.22 -0.81
C ILE A 10 -12.24 7.48 -0.95
N GLY A 11 -11.88 7.88 -2.17
CA GLY A 11 -11.11 9.10 -2.42
C GLY A 11 -11.81 10.39 -2.02
N ILE A 12 -13.13 10.49 -2.27
CA ILE A 12 -13.95 11.58 -1.72
C ILE A 12 -13.87 11.59 -0.19
N GLY A 13 -13.93 10.41 0.44
CA GLY A 13 -13.76 10.25 1.88
C GLY A 13 -12.39 10.74 2.38
N VAL A 14 -11.30 10.48 1.65
CA VAL A 14 -9.96 11.01 1.94
C VAL A 14 -9.97 12.53 1.95
N GLY A 15 -10.52 13.14 0.89
CA GLY A 15 -10.61 14.59 0.73
C GLY A 15 -11.44 15.25 1.84
N ILE A 16 -12.62 14.70 2.16
CA ILE A 16 -13.46 15.19 3.25
C ILE A 16 -12.72 15.10 4.59
N CYS A 17 -12.08 13.97 4.91
CA CYS A 17 -11.33 13.82 6.15
C CYS A 17 -10.14 14.79 6.24
N LEU A 18 -9.51 15.11 5.11
CA LEU A 18 -8.41 16.06 5.04
C LEU A 18 -8.90 17.49 5.32
N VAL A 19 -10.00 17.92 4.70
CA VAL A 19 -10.60 19.26 4.92
C VAL A 19 -11.10 19.41 6.36
N LEU A 20 -11.70 18.37 6.92
CA LEU A 20 -12.15 18.34 8.33
C LEU A 20 -10.99 18.19 9.35
N ARG A 21 -9.72 18.26 8.90
CA ARG A 21 -8.50 18.12 9.72
C ARG A 21 -8.44 16.80 10.51
N ARG A 22 -9.16 15.76 10.08
CA ARG A 22 -9.12 14.41 10.67
C ARG A 22 -7.98 13.58 10.06
N PHE A 23 -6.74 14.02 10.27
CA PHE A 23 -5.55 13.48 9.59
C PHE A 23 -5.31 11.98 9.83
N ARG A 24 -5.68 11.43 10.99
CA ARG A 24 -5.56 9.98 11.26
C ARG A 24 -6.48 9.15 10.36
N LEU A 25 -7.72 9.59 10.17
CA LEU A 25 -8.68 8.91 9.30
C LEU A 25 -8.30 9.07 7.83
N SER A 26 -7.90 10.28 7.42
CA SER A 26 -7.42 10.54 6.06
C SER A 26 -6.23 9.62 5.70
N ARG A 27 -5.29 9.39 6.64
CA ARG A 27 -4.18 8.46 6.44
C ARG A 27 -4.62 7.00 6.28
N ILE A 28 -5.62 6.54 7.02
CA ILE A 28 -6.13 5.17 6.86
C ILE A 28 -6.86 5.04 5.52
N LEU A 29 -7.70 6.02 5.18
CA LEU A 29 -8.47 6.01 3.94
C LEU A 29 -7.56 6.05 2.72
N VAL A 30 -6.46 6.82 2.72
CA VAL A 30 -5.55 6.86 1.56
C VAL A 30 -4.81 5.53 1.36
N ILE A 31 -4.51 4.79 2.43
CA ILE A 31 -3.95 3.43 2.34
C ILE A 31 -4.97 2.51 1.64
N ILE A 32 -6.24 2.59 2.06
CA ILE A 32 -7.33 1.80 1.47
C ILE A 32 -7.55 2.20 0.00
N GLU A 33 -7.61 3.50 -0.30
CA GLU A 33 -7.79 4.05 -1.65
C GLU A 33 -6.71 3.56 -2.60
N THR A 34 -5.45 3.60 -2.16
CA THR A 34 -4.31 3.13 -2.95
C THR A 34 -4.47 1.66 -3.30
N GLY A 35 -4.85 0.82 -2.34
CA GLY A 35 -5.16 -0.59 -2.59
C GLY A 35 -6.35 -0.79 -3.53
N ALA A 36 -7.41 0.01 -3.37
CA ALA A 36 -8.61 -0.05 -4.21
C ALA A 36 -8.35 0.39 -5.65
N LEU A 37 -7.46 1.37 -5.88
CA LEU A 37 -7.02 1.80 -7.20
C LEU A 37 -6.31 0.66 -7.94
N ILE A 38 -5.32 0.04 -7.30
CA ILE A 38 -4.59 -1.10 -7.86
C ILE A 38 -5.55 -2.27 -8.11
N GLY A 39 -6.44 -2.56 -7.16
CA GLY A 39 -7.44 -3.62 -7.29
C GLY A 39 -8.45 -3.37 -8.42
N THR A 40 -8.93 -2.14 -8.57
CA THR A 40 -9.87 -1.76 -9.64
C THR A 40 -9.21 -1.85 -11.00
N TRP A 41 -7.95 -1.41 -11.12
CA TRP A 41 -7.15 -1.61 -12.33
C TRP A 41 -7.00 -3.10 -12.65
N GLY A 42 -6.69 -3.95 -11.68
CA GLY A 42 -6.63 -5.40 -11.85
C GLY A 42 -7.97 -6.04 -12.24
N LEU A 43 -9.09 -5.54 -11.74
CA LEU A 43 -10.41 -6.05 -12.07
C LEU A 43 -10.83 -5.66 -13.50
N ALA A 44 -10.42 -4.49 -13.97
CA ALA A 44 -10.82 -3.96 -15.28
C ALA A 44 -10.26 -4.76 -16.47
N GLN A 45 -9.21 -5.55 -16.26
CA GLN A 45 -8.56 -6.35 -17.31
C GLN A 45 -9.10 -7.77 -17.39
N LEU A 46 -9.93 -8.22 -16.44
CA LEU A 46 -10.54 -9.55 -16.48
C LEU A 46 -11.32 -9.76 -17.79
N PRO A 47 -11.21 -10.95 -18.43
CA PRO A 47 -10.53 -12.16 -17.98
C PRO A 47 -9.03 -12.23 -18.34
N TYR A 48 -8.46 -11.16 -18.87
CA TYR A 48 -7.11 -11.12 -19.43
C TYR A 48 -6.05 -10.67 -18.43
N ILE A 49 -4.83 -11.17 -18.59
CA ILE A 49 -3.61 -10.61 -18.00
C ILE A 49 -2.89 -9.77 -19.06
N VAL A 50 -2.80 -10.29 -20.28
CA VAL A 50 -2.26 -9.58 -21.45
C VAL A 50 -3.20 -9.80 -22.63
N PRO A 51 -4.00 -8.79 -23.01
CA PRO A 51 -4.89 -8.90 -24.16
C PRO A 51 -4.12 -9.06 -25.48
N PRO A 52 -4.70 -9.75 -26.48
CA PRO A 52 -5.98 -10.46 -26.45
C PRO A 52 -5.85 -11.97 -26.15
N SER A 53 -4.64 -12.51 -26.05
CA SER A 53 -4.41 -13.96 -26.10
C SER A 53 -4.24 -14.61 -24.73
N LEU A 54 -3.78 -13.88 -23.71
CA LEU A 54 -3.41 -14.46 -22.42
C LEU A 54 -4.46 -14.17 -21.34
N THR A 55 -5.26 -15.18 -21.02
CA THR A 55 -6.27 -15.13 -19.96
C THR A 55 -5.71 -15.57 -18.61
N VAL A 56 -6.36 -15.16 -17.51
CA VAL A 56 -5.98 -15.57 -16.15
C VAL A 56 -5.98 -17.09 -16.00
N THR A 57 -7.00 -17.77 -16.54
CA THR A 57 -7.11 -19.23 -16.50
C THR A 57 -6.15 -19.92 -17.45
N GLY A 58 -5.86 -19.32 -18.61
CA GLY A 58 -4.90 -19.86 -19.59
C GLY A 58 -3.44 -19.74 -19.15
N ALA A 59 -3.13 -18.74 -18.32
CA ALA A 59 -1.81 -18.54 -17.73
C ALA A 59 -1.62 -19.23 -16.37
N ALA A 60 -2.66 -19.88 -15.84
CA ALA A 60 -2.61 -20.49 -14.52
C ALA A 60 -1.71 -21.73 -14.50
N SER A 61 -0.80 -21.79 -13.53
CA SER A 61 -0.04 -23.00 -13.22
C SER A 61 -0.95 -24.14 -12.69
N PRO A 62 -0.45 -25.39 -12.66
CA PRO A 62 -1.20 -26.49 -12.05
C PRO A 62 -1.69 -26.17 -10.62
N PRO A 63 -2.87 -26.67 -10.21
CA PRO A 63 -3.51 -26.28 -8.95
C PRO A 63 -2.63 -26.48 -7.71
N LEU A 64 -1.82 -27.54 -7.69
CA LEU A 64 -0.92 -27.84 -6.57
C LEU A 64 0.17 -26.78 -6.43
N THR A 65 0.80 -26.38 -7.53
CA THR A 65 1.83 -25.32 -7.54
C THR A 65 1.26 -23.96 -7.11
N LEU A 66 0.02 -23.64 -7.52
CA LEU A 66 -0.65 -22.42 -7.08
C LEU A 66 -0.94 -22.44 -5.57
N LEU A 67 -1.34 -23.59 -5.03
CA LEU A 67 -1.58 -23.75 -3.60
C LEU A 67 -0.28 -23.57 -2.80
N GLU A 68 0.82 -24.18 -3.27
CA GLU A 68 2.14 -24.04 -2.64
C GLU A 68 2.61 -22.57 -2.66
N LEU A 69 2.51 -21.90 -3.81
CA LEU A 69 2.81 -20.47 -3.94
C LEU A 69 1.96 -19.64 -2.97
N PHE A 70 0.66 -19.93 -2.88
CA PHE A 70 -0.26 -19.21 -2.01
C PHE A 70 0.11 -19.37 -0.53
N ILE A 71 0.44 -20.58 -0.10
CA ILE A 71 0.91 -20.85 1.28
C ILE A 71 2.22 -20.12 1.54
N CYS A 72 3.20 -20.21 0.63
CA CYS A 72 4.47 -19.48 0.73
C CYS A 72 4.26 -17.97 0.83
N ALA A 73 3.37 -17.40 0.03
CA ALA A 73 3.03 -15.99 0.08
C ALA A 73 2.39 -15.61 1.42
N LEU A 74 1.49 -16.43 1.96
CA LEU A 74 0.83 -16.19 3.24
C LEU A 74 1.82 -16.24 4.41
N VAL A 75 2.72 -17.22 4.43
CA VAL A 75 3.81 -17.32 5.41
C VAL A 75 4.79 -16.15 5.27
N GLY A 76 5.15 -15.77 4.04
CA GLY A 76 6.00 -14.61 3.79
C GLY A 76 5.37 -13.31 4.27
N MET A 77 4.08 -13.10 4.00
CA MET A 77 3.34 -11.91 4.46
C MET A 77 3.17 -11.89 5.99
N SER A 78 2.93 -13.03 6.63
CA SER A 78 2.78 -13.11 8.09
C SER A 78 4.08 -12.77 8.82
N MET A 79 5.23 -12.94 8.16
CA MET A 79 6.54 -12.49 8.66
C MET A 79 6.86 -11.03 8.26
N LEU A 80 6.58 -10.66 7.01
CA LEU A 80 6.90 -9.34 6.45
C LEU A 80 6.09 -8.22 7.10
N ILE A 81 4.78 -8.41 7.31
CA ILE A 81 3.89 -7.36 7.85
C ILE A 81 4.32 -6.96 9.28
N PRO A 82 4.56 -7.89 10.23
CA PRO A 82 5.08 -7.55 11.55
C PRO A 82 6.46 -6.91 11.52
N ALA A 83 7.35 -7.37 10.63
CA ALA A 83 8.70 -6.78 10.50
C ALA A 83 8.63 -5.32 10.06
N LEU A 84 7.81 -5.00 9.06
CA LEU A 84 7.58 -3.62 8.62
C LEU A 84 6.88 -2.78 9.70
N TRP A 85 5.89 -3.36 10.38
CA TRP A 85 5.24 -2.68 11.49
C TRP A 85 6.24 -2.35 12.61
N PHE A 86 7.10 -3.30 12.98
CA PHE A 86 8.14 -3.11 13.99
C PHE A 86 9.15 -2.05 13.55
N LEU A 87 9.61 -2.10 12.30
CA LEU A 87 10.48 -1.09 11.70
C LEU A 87 9.88 0.32 11.84
N PHE A 88 8.63 0.51 11.39
CA PHE A 88 7.99 1.81 11.48
C PHE A 88 7.65 2.22 12.92
N HIS A 89 7.34 1.26 13.80
CA HIS A 89 7.06 1.54 15.19
C HIS A 89 8.31 2.08 15.91
N VAL A 90 9.48 1.46 15.68
CA VAL A 90 10.74 1.83 16.32
C VAL A 90 11.28 3.17 15.79
N PHE A 91 11.29 3.38 14.47
CA PHE A 91 12.00 4.53 13.89
C PHE A 91 11.16 5.81 13.72
N LYS A 92 9.83 5.72 13.72
CA LYS A 92 8.96 6.88 13.41
C LYS A 92 8.88 7.94 14.53
N GLY A 93 9.41 7.66 15.72
CA GLY A 93 9.41 8.58 16.88
C GLY A 93 10.69 9.39 17.07
N LEU A 94 11.78 9.07 16.37
CA LEU A 94 13.11 9.69 16.59
C LEU A 94 13.27 10.99 15.79
N ASN A 95 12.36 11.95 15.96
CA ASN A 95 12.54 13.32 15.46
C ASN A 95 13.09 14.24 16.55
N VAL A 96 14.11 13.79 17.28
CA VAL A 96 14.93 14.71 18.05
C VAL A 96 15.96 15.26 17.07
N VAL A 97 15.69 16.42 16.48
CA VAL A 97 16.72 17.16 15.74
C VAL A 97 17.82 17.47 16.75
N PRO A 98 19.02 16.87 16.66
CA PRO A 98 20.08 17.20 17.58
C PRO A 98 20.41 18.68 17.39
N PRO A 99 20.64 19.45 18.47
CA PRO A 99 21.02 20.85 18.33
C PRO A 99 22.27 20.93 17.45
N VAL A 100 22.16 21.66 16.34
CA VAL A 100 23.28 21.92 15.44
C VAL A 100 24.29 22.73 16.24
N ARG A 101 25.39 22.08 16.65
CA ARG A 101 26.51 22.78 17.27
C ARG A 101 27.22 23.54 16.16
N GLU A 102 26.81 24.78 15.94
CA GLU A 102 27.58 25.71 15.12
C GLU A 102 28.98 25.79 15.71
N LYS A 103 29.99 25.41 14.92
CA LYS A 103 31.37 25.74 15.26
C LYS A 103 31.48 27.24 15.16
N GLU A 104 31.78 27.93 16.25
CA GLU A 104 32.24 29.31 16.19
C GLU A 104 33.40 29.37 15.19
N VAL A 105 33.11 29.96 14.03
CA VAL A 105 34.14 30.31 13.06
C VAL A 105 34.90 31.44 13.73
N ARG A 106 36.05 31.12 14.32
CA ARG A 106 37.00 32.12 14.78
C ARG A 106 37.47 32.86 13.53
N ASP A 107 36.99 34.08 13.36
CA ASP A 107 37.54 35.02 12.41
C ASP A 107 39.01 35.24 12.77
N VAL A 108 39.88 34.77 11.88
CA VAL A 108 41.35 34.95 11.93
C VAL A 108 41.70 36.24 11.21
#